data_AF-A0A1C6DTJ9-F1
#
_entry.id   AF-A0A1C6DTJ9-F1
#
_cell.length_a   1.000
_cell.length_b   1.000
_cell.length_c   1.000
_cell.angle_alpha   90.00
_cell.angle_beta   90.00
_cell.angle_gamma   90.00
#
_symmetry.space_group_name_H-M   'P 1'
#
loop_
_entity.id
_entity.type
_entity.pdbx_description
1 polymer ?
#
loop_
_entity_poly.entity_id
_entity_poly.type
_entity_poly.pdbx_seq_one_letter_code
_entity_poly.pdbx_strand_id
1 'polypeptide(L)'
;MLVSNVIKQAGDSEDIYKMAIRYYFSHLRAWLVESPNLKKNRTVQNYLLLYERQDLLTEVNQVLELHVTEDWTLRYLIKSYIDTNIAHYDRSTEETKQIVTFCNSVFGKEGKFPIDQFVGIMESYMMSLVIEMWFYAGELGADIGNPDPAVAVFMDVNRQELLEMMKEKFNDKE
;
A
#
# COMPACT_ATOMS: atom_id res chain seq x y z
N MET A 1 4.56 -13.30 -10.79
CA MET A 1 4.33 -14.11 -9.57
C MET A 1 4.02 -13.12 -8.47
N LEU A 2 2.80 -13.15 -7.90
CA LEU A 2 2.43 -12.24 -6.82
C LEU A 2 3.33 -12.50 -5.62
N VAL A 3 3.78 -11.46 -4.91
CA VAL A 3 4.70 -11.70 -3.78
C VAL A 3 3.92 -12.29 -2.59
N SER A 4 2.59 -12.19 -2.56
CA SER A 4 1.72 -13.03 -1.71
C SER A 4 1.96 -14.54 -1.90
N ASN A 5 2.20 -14.99 -3.13
CA ASN A 5 2.48 -16.40 -3.41
C ASN A 5 3.89 -16.81 -2.96
N VAL A 6 4.86 -15.89 -3.05
CA VAL A 6 6.21 -16.11 -2.52
C VAL A 6 6.20 -16.22 -0.99
N ILE A 7 5.42 -15.37 -0.31
CA ILE A 7 5.22 -15.43 1.14
C ILE A 7 4.55 -16.74 1.56
N LYS A 8 3.49 -17.16 0.86
CA LYS A 8 2.80 -18.42 1.16
C LYS A 8 3.67 -19.66 0.93
N GLN A 9 4.57 -19.62 -0.04
CA GLN A 9 5.48 -20.73 -0.36
C GLN A 9 6.72 -20.81 0.53
N ALA A 10 7.04 -19.74 1.25
CA ALA A 10 8.24 -19.65 2.09
C ALA A 10 8.24 -20.53 3.35
N GLY A 11 7.11 -21.13 3.71
CA GLY A 11 6.97 -21.91 4.95
C GLY A 11 7.10 -21.06 6.22
N ASP A 12 7.29 -21.71 7.36
CA ASP A 12 7.21 -21.12 8.72
C ASP A 12 8.40 -20.21 9.13
N SER A 13 9.22 -19.73 8.18
CA SER A 13 10.46 -19.01 8.48
C SER A 13 10.25 -17.54 8.84
N GLU A 14 10.50 -17.17 10.10
CA GLU A 14 10.41 -15.78 10.59
C GLU A 14 11.27 -14.79 9.77
N ASP A 15 12.46 -15.21 9.33
CA ASP A 15 13.35 -14.37 8.52
C ASP A 15 12.76 -14.04 7.14
N ILE A 16 12.05 -15.00 6.53
CA ILE A 16 11.39 -14.74 5.24
C ILE A 16 10.21 -13.79 5.40
N TYR A 17 9.44 -13.90 6.49
CA TYR A 17 8.39 -12.92 6.80
C TYR A 17 8.96 -11.51 7.00
N LYS A 18 10.06 -11.37 7.76
CA LYS A 18 10.74 -10.08 7.94
C LYS A 18 11.25 -9.51 6.61
N MET A 19 11.83 -10.34 5.75
CA MET A 19 12.28 -9.92 4.43
C MET A 19 11.11 -9.48 3.54
N ALA A 20 10.00 -10.22 3.57
CA ALA A 20 8.79 -9.90 2.82
C ALA A 20 8.15 -8.60 3.27
N ILE A 21 8.04 -8.36 4.58
CA ILE A 21 7.56 -7.09 5.15
C ILE A 21 8.43 -5.94 4.63
N ARG A 22 9.77 -6.05 4.75
CA ARG A 22 10.70 -5.03 4.23
C ARG A 22 10.51 -4.76 2.74
N TYR A 23 10.45 -5.82 1.94
CA TYR A 23 10.25 -5.71 0.50
C TYR A 23 8.93 -4.97 0.18
N TYR A 24 7.83 -5.39 0.78
CA TYR A 24 6.52 -4.82 0.48
C TYR A 24 6.37 -3.38 0.92
N PHE A 25 6.79 -3.08 2.14
CA PHE A 25 6.76 -1.71 2.65
C PHE A 25 7.62 -0.77 1.80
N SER A 26 8.71 -1.26 1.20
CA SER A 26 9.53 -0.48 0.27
C SER A 26 8.75 -0.10 -0.98
N HIS A 27 8.02 -1.06 -1.54
CA HIS A 27 7.20 -0.86 -2.74
C HIS A 27 6.05 0.10 -2.45
N LEU A 28 5.35 -0.09 -1.32
CA LEU A 28 4.29 0.81 -0.89
C LEU A 28 4.82 2.23 -0.68
N ARG A 29 5.97 2.40 -0.03
CA ARG A 29 6.58 3.72 0.11
C ARG A 29 6.90 4.33 -1.25
N ALA A 30 7.52 3.57 -2.16
CA ALA A 30 7.87 4.09 -3.49
C ALA A 30 6.65 4.49 -4.33
N TRP A 31 5.52 3.80 -4.16
CA TRP A 31 4.30 4.01 -4.97
C TRP A 31 3.32 5.00 -4.34
N LEU A 32 3.16 5.00 -3.02
CA LEU A 32 2.08 5.71 -2.34
C LEU A 32 2.55 6.86 -1.45
N VAL A 33 3.85 6.94 -1.14
CA VAL A 33 4.36 7.94 -0.22
C VAL A 33 5.47 8.72 -0.91
N GLU A 34 5.22 10.01 -1.15
CA GLU A 34 6.22 10.88 -1.75
C GLU A 34 7.50 10.93 -0.91
N SER A 35 8.63 10.81 -1.60
CA SER A 35 9.92 11.04 -0.97
C SER A 35 10.37 12.46 -1.31
N PRO A 36 10.60 13.34 -0.32
CA PRO A 36 11.09 14.69 -0.58
C PRO A 36 12.50 14.68 -1.19
N ASN A 37 13.22 13.56 -1.09
CA ASN A 37 14.61 13.42 -1.53
C ASN A 37 14.73 12.95 -2.99
N LEU A 38 13.64 12.58 -3.65
CA LEU A 38 13.66 12.13 -5.05
C LEU A 38 13.48 13.32 -6.01
N LYS A 39 14.37 13.44 -7.00
CA LYS A 39 14.28 14.48 -8.05
C LYS A 39 12.99 14.43 -8.86
N LYS A 40 12.35 13.25 -8.94
CA LYS A 40 11.01 13.04 -9.51
C LYS A 40 10.30 11.99 -8.67
N ASN A 41 9.19 12.36 -8.03
CA ASN A 41 8.30 11.40 -7.40
C ASN A 41 7.42 10.77 -8.50
N ARG A 42 7.56 9.47 -8.72
CA ARG A 42 6.71 8.69 -9.64
C ARG A 42 5.65 7.91 -8.87
N THR A 43 5.07 8.54 -7.87
CA THR A 43 4.02 7.93 -7.05
C THR A 43 2.70 7.86 -7.82
N VAL A 44 1.84 6.92 -7.45
CA VAL A 44 0.45 6.86 -7.93
C VAL A 44 -0.25 8.20 -7.71
N GLN A 45 -0.03 8.86 -6.58
CA GLN A 45 -0.57 10.19 -6.30
C GLN A 45 -0.19 11.23 -7.38
N ASN A 46 1.08 11.26 -7.82
CA ASN A 46 1.52 12.15 -8.90
C ASN A 46 0.92 11.80 -10.25
N TYR A 47 0.72 10.52 -10.53
CA TYR A 47 0.00 10.11 -11.74
C TYR A 47 -1.48 10.52 -11.69
N LEU A 48 -2.16 10.33 -10.55
CA LEU A 48 -3.57 10.72 -10.40
C LEU A 48 -3.74 12.24 -10.58
N LEU A 49 -2.79 13.04 -10.08
CA LEU A 49 -2.74 14.49 -10.33
C LEU A 49 -2.60 14.81 -11.83
N LEU A 50 -1.70 14.10 -12.54
CA LEU A 50 -1.49 14.29 -13.97
C LEU A 50 -2.76 14.03 -14.80
N TYR A 51 -3.59 13.08 -14.36
CA TYR A 51 -4.84 12.70 -15.03
C TYR A 51 -6.09 13.34 -14.39
N GLU A 52 -5.93 14.38 -13.57
CA GLU A 52 -7.04 15.14 -12.95
C GLU A 52 -8.02 14.28 -12.11
N ARG A 53 -7.59 13.10 -11.63
CA ARG A 53 -8.39 12.18 -10.81
C ARG A 53 -8.31 12.53 -9.33
N GLN A 54 -8.84 13.70 -8.98
CA GLN A 54 -8.85 14.22 -7.61
C GLN A 54 -9.67 13.33 -6.65
N ASP A 55 -10.69 12.65 -7.16
CA ASP A 55 -11.49 11.66 -6.42
C ASP A 55 -10.64 10.49 -5.93
N LEU A 56 -9.86 9.87 -6.81
CA LEU A 56 -8.97 8.75 -6.45
C LEU A 56 -7.78 9.20 -5.62
N LEU A 57 -7.26 10.40 -5.88
CA LEU A 57 -6.22 10.96 -5.03
C LEU A 57 -6.71 11.14 -3.60
N THR A 58 -7.96 11.58 -3.44
CA THR A 58 -8.61 11.73 -2.13
C THR A 58 -8.76 10.37 -1.46
N GLU A 59 -9.22 9.36 -2.20
CA GLU A 59 -9.34 7.99 -1.70
C GLU A 59 -8.00 7.40 -1.26
N VAL A 60 -6.96 7.48 -2.09
CA VAL A 60 -5.60 7.02 -1.75
C VAL A 60 -5.11 7.71 -0.48
N ASN A 61 -5.35 9.02 -0.35
CA ASN A 61 -5.00 9.74 0.87
C ASN A 61 -5.79 9.25 2.08
N GLN A 62 -7.09 9.00 1.96
CA GLN A 62 -7.90 8.44 3.05
C GLN A 62 -7.39 7.07 3.50
N VAL A 63 -7.00 6.19 2.57
CA VAL A 63 -6.38 4.89 2.89
C VAL A 63 -5.09 5.09 3.67
N LEU A 64 -4.24 6.03 3.23
CA LEU A 64 -2.98 6.34 3.88
C LEU A 64 -3.14 6.99 5.27
N GLU A 65 -4.25 7.70 5.50
CA GLU A 65 -4.60 8.28 6.80
C GLU A 65 -5.38 7.32 7.72
N LEU A 66 -5.61 6.06 7.32
CA LEU A 66 -6.17 5.06 8.23
C LEU A 66 -5.24 4.86 9.43
N HIS A 67 -5.80 4.98 10.63
CA HIS A 67 -5.09 4.73 11.87
C HIS A 67 -4.90 3.23 12.07
N VAL A 68 -3.66 2.83 12.36
CA VAL A 68 -3.30 1.46 12.77
C VAL A 68 -3.10 1.35 14.28
N THR A 69 -2.87 2.48 14.93
CA THR A 69 -2.92 2.72 16.38
C THR A 69 -3.47 4.14 16.60
N GLU A 70 -3.67 4.55 17.85
CA GLU A 70 -4.10 5.93 18.19
C GLU A 70 -3.18 6.99 17.55
N ASP A 71 -1.86 6.78 17.61
CA ASP A 71 -0.87 7.76 17.17
C ASP A 71 -0.34 7.54 15.74
N TRP A 72 -0.53 6.36 15.17
CA TRP A 72 0.10 5.99 13.90
C TRP A 72 -0.91 5.75 12.79
N THR A 73 -0.73 6.46 11.67
CA THR A 73 -1.41 6.18 10.40
C THR A 73 -0.63 5.18 9.55
N LEU A 74 -1.30 4.56 8.59
CA LEU A 74 -0.67 3.67 7.60
C LEU A 74 0.48 4.39 6.86
N ARG A 75 0.30 5.66 6.51
CA ARG A 75 1.35 6.51 5.91
C ARG A 75 2.57 6.62 6.82
N TYR A 76 2.34 6.95 8.09
CA TYR A 76 3.42 7.12 9.06
C TYR A 76 4.20 5.81 9.22
N LEU A 77 3.49 4.70 9.39
CA LEU A 77 4.09 3.39 9.55
C LEU A 77 4.91 2.99 8.31
N ILE A 78 4.38 3.19 7.10
CA ILE A 78 5.10 2.88 5.85
C ILE A 78 6.40 3.68 5.73
N LYS A 79 6.31 5.00 5.96
CA LYS A 79 7.45 5.90 5.85
C LYS A 79 8.52 5.56 6.88
N SER A 80 8.13 5.52 8.15
CA SER A 80 9.04 5.36 9.28
C SER A 80 9.70 3.98 9.30
N TYR A 81 8.98 2.91 8.95
CA TYR A 81 9.56 1.57 8.87
C TYR A 81 10.66 1.46 7.81
N ILE A 82 10.47 2.06 6.63
CA ILE A 82 11.43 1.99 5.52
C ILE A 82 12.60 2.93 5.67
N ASP A 83 12.33 4.17 6.08
CA ASP A 83 13.41 5.12 6.36
C ASP A 83 14.35 4.54 7.42
N THR A 84 13.81 3.82 8.41
CA THR A 84 14.59 3.11 9.42
C THR A 84 15.37 1.90 8.89
N ASN A 85 14.68 0.93 8.27
CA ASN A 85 15.27 -0.39 8.03
C ASN A 85 16.10 -0.48 6.75
N ILE A 86 15.91 0.44 5.79
CA ILE A 86 16.41 0.27 4.42
C ILE A 86 17.22 1.47 3.97
N ALA A 87 16.85 2.69 4.37
CA ALA A 87 17.52 3.90 3.91
C ALA A 87 18.84 4.24 4.63
N HIS A 88 19.32 3.41 5.56
CA HIS A 88 20.53 3.65 6.35
C HIS A 88 20.58 5.06 6.98
N TYR A 89 19.59 5.44 7.77
CA TYR A 89 19.76 6.60 8.66
C TYR A 89 20.52 6.15 9.91
N ASP A 90 21.70 6.76 10.15
CA ASP A 90 22.64 6.45 11.25
C ASP A 90 22.09 6.69 12.68
N ARG A 91 20.80 6.98 12.85
CA ARG A 91 20.19 7.20 14.18
C ARG A 91 18.80 6.58 14.26
N SER A 92 18.74 5.30 14.65
CA SER A 92 17.50 4.71 15.15
C SER A 92 17.10 5.39 16.47
N THR A 93 15.91 5.98 16.55
CA THR A 93 15.35 6.47 17.82
C THR A 93 14.68 5.33 18.58
N GLU A 94 14.19 5.59 19.79
CA GLU A 94 13.42 4.58 20.54
C GLU A 94 12.05 4.31 19.89
N GLU A 95 11.38 5.38 19.44
CA GLU A 95 10.15 5.31 18.64
C GLU A 95 10.34 4.46 17.38
N THR A 96 11.49 4.60 16.73
CA THR A 96 11.86 3.77 15.58
C THR A 96 11.85 2.27 15.90
N LYS A 97 12.40 1.85 17.04
CA LYS A 97 12.40 0.43 17.44
C LYS A 97 11.00 -0.06 17.76
N GLN A 98 10.17 0.81 18.36
CA GLN A 98 8.77 0.50 18.67
C GLN A 98 7.98 0.25 17.38
N ILE A 99 8.15 1.09 16.35
CA ILE A 99 7.50 0.90 15.04
C ILE A 99 7.93 -0.42 14.40
N VAL A 100 9.23 -0.74 14.40
CA VAL A 100 9.71 -2.01 13.83
C VAL A 100 9.15 -3.22 14.59
N THR A 101 9.10 -3.13 15.92
CA THR A 101 8.55 -4.18 16.78
C THR A 101 7.06 -4.38 16.51
N PHE A 102 6.30 -3.29 16.44
CA PHE A 102 4.88 -3.29 16.12
C PHE A 102 4.61 -3.88 14.74
N CYS A 103 5.36 -3.48 13.71
CA CYS A 103 5.18 -4.03 12.36
C CYS A 103 5.41 -5.54 12.36
N ASN A 104 6.45 -6.01 13.04
CA ASN A 104 6.73 -7.43 13.12
C ASN A 104 5.70 -8.21 13.95
N SER A 105 5.09 -7.60 14.99
CA SER A 105 4.04 -8.24 15.78
C SER A 105 2.69 -8.26 15.08
N VAL A 106 2.35 -7.22 14.31
CA VAL A 106 1.08 -7.13 13.58
C VAL A 106 1.10 -7.97 12.30
N PHE A 107 2.16 -7.83 11.49
CA PHE A 107 2.29 -8.49 10.19
C PHE A 107 3.07 -9.80 10.24
N GLY A 108 3.55 -10.21 11.43
CA GLY A 108 4.16 -11.51 11.64
C GLY A 108 3.19 -12.66 11.38
N LYS A 109 3.73 -13.87 11.34
CA LYS A 109 2.98 -15.11 11.06
C LYS A 109 1.77 -15.30 11.99
N GLU A 110 1.95 -15.03 13.28
CA GLU A 110 0.91 -15.11 14.32
C GLU A 110 0.32 -13.73 14.66
N GLY A 111 0.59 -12.73 13.83
CA GLY A 111 0.10 -11.38 14.05
C GLY A 111 -1.40 -11.25 13.82
N LYS A 112 -1.98 -10.17 14.35
CA LYS A 112 -3.41 -9.84 14.16
C LYS A 112 -3.77 -9.73 12.68
N PHE A 113 -2.82 -9.34 11.82
CA PHE A 113 -3.03 -9.19 10.40
C PHE A 113 -1.83 -9.70 9.60
N PRO A 114 -1.74 -11.03 9.36
CA PRO A 114 -0.57 -11.64 8.74
C PRO A 114 -0.21 -10.99 7.39
N ILE A 115 1.09 -10.89 7.12
CA ILE A 115 1.59 -10.16 5.94
C ILE A 115 1.01 -10.67 4.61
N ASP A 116 0.71 -11.96 4.46
CA ASP A 116 0.14 -12.49 3.21
C ASP A 116 -1.29 -11.95 2.95
N GLN A 117 -2.08 -11.76 4.00
CA GLN A 117 -3.42 -11.16 3.91
C GLN A 117 -3.33 -9.66 3.62
N PHE A 118 -2.50 -8.93 4.36
CA PHE A 118 -2.25 -7.51 4.12
C PHE A 118 -1.82 -7.27 2.68
N VAL A 119 -0.86 -8.06 2.23
CA VAL A 119 -0.33 -8.02 0.87
C VAL A 119 -1.42 -8.31 -0.16
N GLY A 120 -2.25 -9.33 0.01
CA GLY A 120 -3.28 -9.66 -0.97
C GLY A 120 -4.28 -8.53 -1.16
N ILE A 121 -4.64 -7.85 -0.07
CA ILE A 121 -5.54 -6.69 -0.08
C ILE A 121 -4.87 -5.50 -0.77
N MET A 122 -3.64 -5.18 -0.37
CA MET A 122 -2.89 -4.06 -0.97
C MET A 122 -2.57 -4.31 -2.44
N GLU A 123 -2.14 -5.51 -2.84
CA GLU A 123 -1.90 -5.86 -4.25
C GLU A 123 -3.18 -5.67 -5.09
N SER A 124 -4.33 -6.11 -4.58
CA SER A 124 -5.61 -5.97 -5.28
C SER A 124 -6.04 -4.49 -5.40
N TYR A 125 -5.87 -3.71 -4.34
CA TYR A 125 -6.13 -2.27 -4.34
C TYR A 125 -5.19 -1.52 -5.31
N MET A 126 -3.90 -1.83 -5.28
CA MET A 126 -2.92 -1.22 -6.18
C MET A 126 -3.17 -1.60 -7.63
N MET A 127 -3.56 -2.84 -7.91
CA MET A 127 -3.91 -3.28 -9.26
C MET A 127 -5.15 -2.56 -9.79
N SER A 128 -6.19 -2.31 -8.97
CA SER A 128 -7.35 -1.54 -9.44
C SER A 128 -6.97 -0.10 -9.81
N LEU A 129 -6.11 0.55 -9.02
CA LEU A 129 -5.55 1.86 -9.34
C LEU A 129 -4.73 1.85 -10.63
N VAL A 130 -3.92 0.81 -10.86
CA VAL A 130 -3.12 0.68 -12.09
C VAL A 130 -4.00 0.47 -13.31
N ILE A 131 -5.01 -0.39 -13.24
CA ILE A 131 -5.92 -0.64 -14.36
C ILE A 131 -6.68 0.65 -14.69
N GLU A 132 -7.14 1.38 -13.68
CA GLU A 132 -7.76 2.68 -13.87
C GLU A 132 -6.78 3.66 -14.54
N MET A 133 -5.55 3.77 -14.03
CA MET A 133 -4.54 4.63 -14.64
C MET A 133 -4.21 4.23 -16.08
N TRP A 134 -4.14 2.93 -16.38
CA TRP A 134 -3.90 2.41 -17.72
C TRP A 134 -5.06 2.71 -18.66
N PHE A 135 -6.29 2.63 -18.16
CA PHE A 135 -7.49 2.98 -18.88
C PHE A 135 -7.46 4.47 -19.31
N TYR A 136 -7.22 5.40 -18.38
CA TYR A 136 -7.11 6.83 -18.71
C TYR A 136 -5.84 7.20 -19.50
N ALA A 137 -4.72 6.53 -19.23
CA ALA A 137 -3.51 6.69 -20.03
C ALA A 137 -3.69 6.18 -21.47
N GLY A 138 -4.55 5.18 -21.67
CA GLY A 138 -4.98 4.67 -22.97
C GLY A 138 -5.89 5.64 -23.73
N GLU A 139 -6.80 6.32 -23.03
CA GLU A 139 -7.61 7.41 -23.60
C GLU A 139 -6.76 8.59 -24.11
N LEU A 140 -5.58 8.82 -23.51
CA LEU A 140 -4.58 9.79 -23.98
C LEU A 140 -3.55 9.20 -24.96
N GLY A 141 -3.52 7.87 -25.12
CA GLY A 141 -2.51 7.12 -25.88
C GLY A 141 -2.94 6.71 -27.29
N ALA A 142 -4.22 6.39 -27.52
CA ALA A 142 -4.80 6.18 -28.85
C ALA A 142 -6.31 5.91 -28.75
N ASP A 143 -7.04 6.34 -29.78
CA ASP A 143 -8.35 5.81 -30.21
C ASP A 143 -8.59 4.33 -29.85
N ILE A 144 -9.17 4.04 -28.69
CA ILE A 144 -9.79 2.74 -28.41
C ILE A 144 -11.19 3.02 -27.92
N GLY A 145 -12.15 2.68 -28.79
CA GLY A 145 -13.54 3.07 -28.72
C GLY A 145 -14.24 2.74 -27.40
N ASN A 146 -15.20 3.61 -27.08
CA ASN A 146 -16.22 3.52 -26.03
C ASN A 146 -15.89 2.56 -24.87
N PRO A 147 -15.42 3.08 -23.74
CA PRO A 147 -15.10 2.25 -22.60
C PRO A 147 -16.32 1.47 -22.13
N ASP A 148 -16.17 0.16 -21.95
CA ASP A 148 -17.22 -0.69 -21.42
C ASP A 148 -17.53 -0.27 -19.97
N PRO A 149 -18.73 0.27 -19.68
CA PRO A 149 -19.13 0.66 -18.33
C PRO A 149 -19.02 -0.48 -17.32
N ALA A 150 -19.09 -1.74 -17.76
CA ALA A 150 -18.93 -2.90 -16.90
C ALA A 150 -17.52 -3.00 -16.29
N VAL A 151 -16.49 -2.56 -17.00
CA VAL A 151 -15.10 -2.59 -16.52
C VAL A 151 -14.89 -1.52 -15.45
N ALA A 152 -15.41 -0.30 -15.66
CA ALA A 152 -15.37 0.77 -14.68
C ALA A 152 -16.13 0.40 -13.39
N VAL A 153 -17.35 -0.15 -13.52
CA VAL A 153 -18.15 -0.59 -12.38
C VAL A 153 -17.47 -1.74 -11.62
N PHE A 154 -16.87 -2.71 -12.32
CA PHE A 154 -16.11 -3.79 -11.68
C PHE A 154 -14.91 -3.28 -10.89
N MET A 155 -14.19 -2.27 -11.41
CA MET A 155 -13.05 -1.66 -10.72
C MET A 155 -13.46 -0.86 -9.48
N ASP A 156 -14.62 -0.22 -9.51
CA ASP A 156 -15.13 0.57 -8.38
C ASP A 156 -15.69 -0.32 -7.27
N VAL A 157 -16.51 -1.33 -7.62
CA VAL A 157 -17.09 -2.28 -6.66
C VAL A 157 -16.01 -3.06 -5.92
N ASN A 158 -15.02 -3.61 -6.62
CA ASN A 158 -13.90 -4.31 -5.98
C ASN A 158 -13.10 -3.40 -5.03
N ARG A 159 -12.98 -2.12 -5.36
CA ARG A 159 -12.21 -1.17 -4.56
C ARG A 159 -12.96 -0.82 -3.28
N GLN A 160 -14.27 -0.57 -3.35
CA GLN A 160 -15.08 -0.29 -2.16
C GLN A 160 -15.08 -1.48 -1.19
N GLU A 161 -15.23 -2.71 -1.66
CA GLU A 161 -15.14 -3.91 -0.82
C GLU A 161 -13.77 -4.02 -0.13
N LEU A 162 -12.68 -3.77 -0.85
CA LEU A 162 -11.32 -3.76 -0.27
C LEU A 162 -11.13 -2.63 0.75
N LEU A 163 -11.69 -1.45 0.49
CA LEU A 163 -11.64 -0.31 1.40
C LEU A 163 -12.42 -0.59 2.70
N GLU A 164 -13.59 -1.22 2.60
CA GLU A 164 -14.37 -1.64 3.75
C GLU A 164 -13.61 -2.67 4.58
N MET A 165 -13.03 -3.69 3.94
CA MET A 165 -12.17 -4.67 4.62
C MET A 165 -10.98 -4.02 5.32
N MET A 166 -10.30 -3.05 4.69
CA MET A 166 -9.20 -2.32 5.32
C MET A 166 -9.69 -1.49 6.51
N LYS A 167 -10.83 -0.80 6.38
CA LYS A 167 -11.43 -0.03 7.46
C LYS A 167 -11.83 -0.92 8.64
N GLU A 168 -12.46 -2.06 8.41
CA GLU A 168 -12.81 -3.00 9.49
C GLU A 168 -11.56 -3.51 10.22
N LYS A 169 -10.47 -3.77 9.50
CA LYS A 169 -9.25 -4.33 10.09
C LYS A 169 -8.40 -3.30 10.83
N PHE A 170 -8.43 -2.04 10.40
CA PHE A 170 -7.63 -0.96 10.98
C PHE A 170 -8.40 -0.06 11.94
N ASN A 171 -9.73 0.13 11.77
CA ASN A 171 -10.58 0.92 12.67
C ASN A 171 -11.30 0.06 13.74
N ASP A 172 -10.61 -0.88 14.38
CA ASP A 172 -11.10 -1.37 15.66
C ASP A 172 -10.92 -0.27 16.70
N LYS A 173 -12.03 0.44 16.98
CA LYS A 173 -12.20 1.21 18.21
C LYS A 173 -12.18 0.20 19.36
N GLU A 174 -11.07 0.09 20.07
CA GLU A 174 -11.15 -0.11 21.51
C GLU A 174 -11.64 1.19 22.18
#